data_AF-X1JNW4-F1
#
_entry.id   AF-X1JNW4-F1
#
_cell.length_a   1.000
_cell.length_b   1.000
_cell.length_c   1.000
_cell.angle_alpha   90.00
_cell.angle_beta   90.00
_cell.angle_gamma   90.00
#
_symmetry.space_group_name_H-M   'P 1'
#
loop_
_entity.id
_entity.type
_entity.pdbx_description
1 polymer ?
#
loop_
_entity_poly.entity_id
_entity_poly.type
_entity_poly.pdbx_seq_one_letter_code
_entity_poly.pdbx_strand_id
1 'polypeptide(L)'
;NYLPGKKNNSRIFGHQIYYNPKGEIIGIDDTLRQVALNIGLDNLVDFIHRIEGIAVPAHIDKNRFSLLSQLGFLDREANYDAVEASKFKWRKEKFQLGDTWGGFPVIAGSDSHGVEDIGLFFMEDNKEEIKDFLSLRDFLKRNKQ
;
A
#
# COMPACT_ATOMS: atom_id res chain seq x y z
N ASN A 1 15.55 -7.69 -13.40
CA ASN A 1 14.39 -8.57 -13.20
C ASN A 1 14.28 -8.83 -11.71
N TYR A 2 13.28 -8.24 -11.03
CA TYR A 2 13.11 -8.32 -9.56
C TYR A 2 12.06 -9.34 -9.13
N LEU A 3 11.39 -9.99 -10.09
CA LEU A 3 10.38 -10.99 -9.80
C LEU A 3 11.03 -12.31 -9.34
N PRO A 4 10.42 -13.00 -8.37
CA PRO A 4 10.82 -14.35 -7.99
C PRO A 4 10.63 -15.29 -9.21
N GLY A 5 11.71 -15.68 -9.88
CA GLY A 5 11.70 -16.55 -11.07
C GLY A 5 11.32 -18.01 -10.77
N LYS A 6 10.35 -18.25 -9.89
CA LYS A 6 9.91 -19.56 -9.41
C LYS A 6 8.48 -19.84 -9.83
N LYS A 7 8.14 -21.13 -9.97
CA LYS A 7 6.77 -21.57 -10.19
C LYS A 7 5.94 -21.55 -8.91
N ASN A 8 4.66 -21.22 -9.05
CA ASN A 8 3.68 -21.29 -7.99
C ASN A 8 3.40 -22.75 -7.61
N ASN A 9 3.31 -23.03 -6.30
CA ASN A 9 2.77 -24.28 -5.80
C ASN A 9 1.32 -24.05 -5.38
N SER A 10 0.38 -24.40 -6.25
CA SER A 10 -1.05 -24.16 -6.00
C SER A 10 -1.62 -24.93 -4.80
N ARG A 11 -0.94 -25.98 -4.32
CA ARG A 11 -1.33 -26.67 -3.08
C ARG A 11 -1.03 -25.85 -1.83
N ILE A 12 -0.12 -24.88 -1.92
CA ILE A 12 0.29 -24.02 -0.80
C ILE A 12 -0.35 -22.62 -0.93
N PHE A 13 -0.21 -22.01 -2.11
CA PHE A 13 -0.62 -20.61 -2.33
C PHE A 13 -1.96 -20.47 -3.06
N GLY A 14 -2.60 -21.57 -3.43
CA GLY A 14 -3.79 -21.57 -4.27
C GLY A 14 -3.49 -21.32 -5.75
N HIS A 15 -4.53 -21.42 -6.58
CA HIS A 15 -4.43 -21.10 -8.00
C HIS A 15 -4.44 -19.59 -8.21
N GLN A 16 -3.59 -19.10 -9.12
CA GLN A 16 -3.60 -17.73 -9.59
C GLN A 16 -4.28 -17.70 -10.95
N ILE A 17 -5.48 -17.14 -11.03
CA ILE A 17 -6.39 -17.32 -12.17
C ILE A 17 -6.55 -16.00 -12.93
N TYR A 18 -6.52 -16.06 -14.25
CA TYR A 18 -6.91 -14.93 -15.10
C TYR A 18 -8.40 -14.98 -15.39
N TYR A 19 -9.07 -13.85 -15.19
CA TYR A 19 -10.47 -13.66 -15.54
C TYR A 19 -10.61 -12.64 -16.67
N ASN A 20 -11.56 -12.85 -17.57
CA ASN A 20 -11.97 -11.82 -18.52
C ASN A 20 -13.03 -10.87 -17.91
N PRO A 21 -13.44 -9.79 -18.59
CA PRO A 21 -14.46 -8.86 -18.07
C PRO A 21 -15.85 -9.47 -17.84
N LYS A 22 -16.13 -10.67 -18.36
CA LYS A 22 -17.37 -11.42 -18.10
C LYS A 22 -17.26 -12.34 -16.87
N GLY A 23 -16.11 -12.36 -16.20
CA GLY A 23 -15.85 -13.24 -15.07
C GLY A 23 -15.51 -14.68 -15.47
N GLU A 24 -15.21 -14.94 -16.75
CA GLU A 24 -14.84 -16.27 -17.23
C GLU A 24 -13.34 -16.51 -17.03
N ILE A 25 -12.97 -17.73 -16.65
CA ILE A 25 -11.56 -18.13 -16.50
C ILE A 25 -10.93 -18.26 -17.89
N ILE A 26 -9.85 -17.51 -18.12
CA ILE A 26 -9.10 -17.52 -19.39
C ILE A 26 -7.67 -18.07 -19.27
N GLY A 27 -7.22 -18.42 -18.05
CA GLY A 27 -5.92 -19.03 -17.85
C GLY A 27 -5.48 -19.08 -16.39
N ILE A 28 -4.26 -19.60 -16.18
CA ILE A 28 -3.61 -19.72 -14.88
C ILE A 28 -2.21 -19.12 -14.99
N ASP A 29 -1.82 -18.26 -14.03
CA ASP A 29 -0.44 -17.79 -13.88
C ASP A 29 0.35 -18.81 -13.05
N ASP A 30 1.32 -19.50 -13.67
CA ASP A 30 2.17 -20.46 -12.98
C ASP A 30 3.39 -19.82 -12.30
N THR A 31 3.57 -18.50 -12.37
CA THR A 31 4.62 -17.76 -11.65
C THR A 31 4.24 -17.55 -10.20
N LEU A 32 5.16 -17.74 -9.25
CA LEU A 32 4.92 -17.45 -7.84
C LEU A 32 4.79 -15.93 -7.60
N ARG A 33 3.59 -15.42 -7.31
CA ARG A 33 3.34 -13.98 -7.08
C ARG A 33 3.23 -13.59 -5.60
N GLN A 34 2.93 -14.55 -4.73
CA GLN A 34 2.67 -14.30 -3.30
C GLN A 34 3.95 -14.27 -2.44
N VAL A 35 5.02 -13.68 -2.96
CA VAL A 35 6.28 -13.49 -2.22
C VAL A 35 6.87 -12.13 -2.53
N ALA A 36 7.79 -11.67 -1.68
CA ALA A 36 8.45 -10.38 -1.85
C ALA A 36 9.26 -10.31 -3.15
N LEU A 37 9.32 -9.09 -3.72
CA LEU A 37 10.24 -8.77 -4.81
C LEU A 37 11.68 -8.81 -4.29
N ASN A 38 12.62 -9.19 -5.16
CA ASN A 38 14.05 -9.14 -4.85
C ASN A 38 14.64 -7.75 -5.14
N ILE A 39 14.08 -6.71 -4.52
CA ILE A 39 14.50 -5.32 -4.66
C ILE A 39 14.56 -4.67 -3.27
N GLY A 40 15.58 -3.83 -3.03
CA GLY A 40 15.66 -3.02 -1.81
C GLY A 40 14.56 -1.97 -1.78
N LEU A 41 14.14 -1.57 -0.57
CA LEU A 41 13.02 -0.67 -0.37
C LEU A 41 13.28 0.72 -1.01
N ASP A 42 14.47 1.28 -0.82
CA ASP A 42 14.84 2.57 -1.40
C ASP A 42 14.81 2.54 -2.93
N ASN A 43 15.40 1.50 -3.55
CA ASN A 43 15.37 1.30 -4.99
C ASN A 43 13.94 1.12 -5.54
N LEU A 44 13.02 0.55 -4.74
CA LEU A 44 11.62 0.42 -5.12
C LEU A 44 10.91 1.78 -5.08
N VAL A 45 11.16 2.59 -4.04
CA VAL A 45 10.62 3.95 -3.94
C VAL A 45 11.11 4.81 -5.10
N ASP A 46 12.42 4.79 -5.38
CA ASP A 46 13.00 5.51 -6.53
C ASP A 46 12.37 5.08 -7.86
N PHE A 47 12.13 3.78 -8.02
CA PHE A 47 11.46 3.25 -9.21
C PHE A 47 10.02 3.77 -9.33
N ILE A 48 9.25 3.76 -8.24
CA ILE A 48 7.87 4.26 -8.20
C ILE A 48 7.83 5.73 -8.61
N HIS A 49 8.74 6.54 -8.07
CA HIS A 49 8.81 7.97 -8.41
C HIS A 49 9.22 8.22 -9.85
N ARG A 50 10.11 7.40 -10.43
CA ARG A 50 10.50 7.50 -11.84
C ARG A 50 9.34 7.28 -12.81
N ILE A 51 8.32 6.54 -12.40
CA ILE A 51 7.08 6.34 -13.17
C ILE A 51 5.94 7.26 -12.70
N GLU A 52 6.28 8.34 -11.98
CA GLU A 52 5.35 9.34 -11.43
C GLU A 52 4.31 8.79 -10.44
N GLY A 53 4.59 7.62 -9.85
CA GLY A 53 3.75 6.99 -8.83
C GLY A 53 3.92 7.60 -7.44
N ILE A 54 3.09 7.13 -6.50
CA ILE A 54 3.10 7.50 -5.07
C ILE A 54 3.56 6.28 -4.26
N ALA A 55 4.60 6.45 -3.45
CA ALA A 55 5.13 5.40 -2.60
C ALA A 55 4.56 5.51 -1.17
N VAL A 56 3.69 4.55 -0.81
CA VAL A 56 3.09 4.46 0.53
C VAL A 56 3.30 3.06 1.09
N PRO A 57 4.14 2.87 2.12
CA PRO A 57 4.19 1.61 2.84
C PRO A 57 2.85 1.38 3.56
N ALA A 58 2.23 0.24 3.28
CA ALA A 58 0.91 -0.10 3.78
C ALA A 58 0.93 -0.42 5.28
N HIS A 59 -0.12 0.02 6.00
CA HIS A 59 -0.47 -0.29 7.39
C HIS A 59 0.76 -0.59 8.28
N ILE A 60 1.65 0.39 8.42
CA ILE A 60 3.04 0.19 8.89
C ILE A 60 3.14 -0.31 10.34
N ASP A 61 2.08 -0.18 11.15
CA ASP A 61 2.00 -0.65 12.54
C ASP A 61 1.45 -2.07 12.72
N LYS A 62 1.04 -2.79 11.66
CA LYS A 62 0.55 -4.17 11.85
C LYS A 62 1.64 -5.05 12.46
N ASN A 63 1.26 -6.02 13.29
CA ASN A 63 2.22 -6.92 13.95
C ASN A 63 2.95 -7.89 12.99
N ARG A 64 2.48 -8.02 11.74
CA ARG A 64 3.05 -8.89 10.70
C ARG A 64 2.96 -8.21 9.35
N PHE A 65 3.93 -8.49 8.47
CA PHE A 65 3.99 -7.99 7.09
C PHE A 65 3.89 -6.46 6.99
N SER A 66 4.43 -5.75 7.98
CA SER A 66 4.48 -4.29 8.03
C SER A 66 5.90 -3.79 8.15
N LEU A 67 6.12 -2.53 7.79
CA LEU A 67 7.42 -1.88 7.88
C LEU A 67 7.99 -1.93 9.31
N LEU A 68 7.21 -1.58 10.33
CA LEU A 68 7.68 -1.58 11.72
C LEU A 68 7.93 -2.99 12.25
N SER A 69 7.16 -3.99 11.83
CA SER A 69 7.40 -5.39 12.23
C SER A 69 8.67 -5.99 11.63
N GLN A 70 9.11 -5.50 10.47
CA GLN A 70 10.29 -6.00 9.76
C GLN A 70 11.56 -5.23 10.11
N LEU A 71 11.48 -3.89 10.17
CA LEU A 71 12.65 -3.02 10.37
C LEU A 71 12.79 -2.54 11.82
N GLY A 72 11.70 -2.51 12.60
CA GLY A 72 11.68 -1.99 13.96
C GLY A 72 11.60 -0.47 14.09
N PHE A 73 11.73 0.27 12.98
CA PHE A 73 11.65 1.73 12.96
C PHE A 73 11.09 2.24 11.63
N LEU A 74 10.62 3.49 11.65
CA LEU A 74 10.28 4.26 10.46
C LEU A 74 11.43 5.21 10.18
N ASP A 75 12.14 5.00 9.07
CA ASP A 75 13.16 5.94 8.62
C ASP A 75 12.50 7.24 8.19
N ARG A 76 12.91 8.35 8.80
CA ARG A 76 12.35 9.68 8.56
C ARG A 76 12.92 10.33 7.29
N GLU A 77 14.09 9.85 6.84
CA GLU A 77 14.73 10.30 5.62
C GLU A 77 14.27 9.49 4.39
N ALA A 78 13.47 8.43 4.60
CA ALA A 78 12.93 7.65 3.51
C ALA A 78 12.05 8.51 2.60
N ASN A 79 12.15 8.28 1.30
CA ASN A 79 11.44 9.09 0.32
C ASN A 79 9.98 8.64 0.13
N TYR A 80 9.26 8.28 1.20
CA TYR A 80 7.83 7.97 1.09
C TYR A 80 7.00 9.24 0.89
N ASP A 81 5.89 9.14 0.17
CA ASP A 81 4.95 10.25 0.00
C ASP A 81 3.94 10.34 1.15
N ALA A 82 3.65 9.20 1.77
CA ALA A 82 2.79 9.05 2.94
C ALA A 82 3.17 7.78 3.70
N VAL A 83 2.55 7.56 4.85
CA VAL A 83 2.50 6.25 5.49
C VAL A 83 1.05 5.85 5.71
N GLU A 84 0.72 4.58 5.51
CA GLU A 84 -0.61 4.10 5.85
C GLU A 84 -0.61 3.55 7.27
N ALA A 85 -1.54 4.01 8.10
CA ALA A 85 -1.79 3.47 9.44
C ALA A 85 -2.89 2.40 9.38
N SER A 86 -2.81 1.39 10.24
CA SER A 86 -3.92 0.45 10.42
C SER A 86 -5.15 1.18 10.96
N LYS A 87 -6.35 0.64 10.68
CA LYS A 87 -7.62 1.15 11.22
C LYS A 87 -7.62 1.30 12.75
N PHE A 88 -6.88 0.44 13.47
CA PHE A 88 -6.80 0.50 14.92
C PHE A 88 -5.93 1.67 15.37
N LYS A 89 -4.74 1.84 14.76
CA LYS A 89 -3.85 2.97 15.04
C LYS A 89 -4.49 4.29 14.69
N TRP A 90 -5.15 4.39 13.51
CA TRP A 90 -5.89 5.57 13.11
C TRP A 90 -6.91 6.02 14.16
N ARG A 91 -7.78 5.10 14.60
CA ARG A 91 -8.80 5.40 15.63
C ARG A 91 -8.18 5.76 16.98
N LYS A 92 -7.12 5.06 17.38
CA LYS A 92 -6.45 5.27 18.67
C LYS A 92 -5.84 6.66 18.75
N GLU A 93 -5.11 7.07 17.71
CA GLU A 93 -4.46 8.39 17.66
C GLU A 93 -5.41 9.50 17.22
N LYS A 94 -6.63 9.15 16.80
CA LYS A 94 -7.65 10.07 16.26
C LYS A 94 -7.15 10.88 15.07
N PHE A 95 -6.38 10.21 14.20
CA PHE A 95 -5.86 10.86 12.99
C PHE A 95 -7.00 11.44 12.14
N GLN A 96 -6.69 12.56 11.51
CA GLN A 96 -7.47 13.20 10.48
C GLN A 96 -6.62 13.36 9.23
N LEU A 97 -7.26 13.51 8.08
CA LEU A 97 -6.57 13.77 6.84
C LEU A 97 -5.76 15.08 6.96
N GLY A 98 -4.45 15.00 6.69
CA GLY A 98 -3.50 16.10 6.88
C GLY A 98 -2.60 15.98 8.11
N ASP A 99 -2.93 15.07 9.04
CA ASP A 99 -2.02 14.72 10.13
C ASP A 99 -0.77 14.00 9.59
N THR A 100 0.27 13.97 10.42
CA THR A 100 1.52 13.29 10.08
C THR A 100 1.93 12.25 11.11
N TRP A 101 2.66 11.24 10.65
CA TRP A 101 3.31 10.25 11.48
C TRP A 101 4.75 10.04 11.01
N GLY A 102 5.71 10.39 11.87
CA GLY A 102 7.13 10.30 11.54
C GLY A 102 7.64 11.41 10.61
N GLY A 103 6.80 12.41 10.28
CA GLY A 103 7.08 13.45 9.28
C GLY A 103 6.32 13.24 7.97
N PHE A 104 5.73 12.07 7.76
CA PHE A 104 4.94 11.76 6.58
C PHE A 104 3.46 12.00 6.80
N PRO A 105 2.70 12.47 5.81
CA PRO A 105 1.24 12.44 5.85
C PRO A 105 0.77 11.02 6.20
N VAL A 106 -0.19 10.91 7.13
CA VAL A 106 -0.79 9.63 7.46
C VAL A 106 -2.09 9.43 6.70
N ILE A 107 -2.23 8.27 6.07
CA ILE A 107 -3.46 7.84 5.40
C ILE A 107 -3.93 6.49 5.97
N ALA A 108 -5.14 6.06 5.62
CA ALA A 108 -5.64 4.73 5.98
C ALA A 108 -6.74 4.26 5.04
N GLY A 109 -6.80 2.94 4.81
CA GLY A 109 -7.85 2.31 4.02
C GLY A 109 -8.43 1.06 4.68
N SER A 110 -9.34 0.40 3.96
CA SER A 110 -10.00 -0.83 4.41
C SER A 110 -9.15 -2.09 4.27
N ASP A 111 -8.13 -2.08 3.40
CA ASP A 111 -7.34 -3.27 3.03
C ASP A 111 -8.26 -4.45 2.65
N SER A 112 -9.22 -4.14 1.76
CA SER A 112 -10.32 -5.04 1.40
C SER A 112 -9.84 -6.29 0.65
N HIS A 113 -10.27 -7.47 1.09
CA HIS A 113 -9.99 -8.75 0.44
C HIS A 113 -11.24 -9.34 -0.24
N GLY A 114 -12.43 -8.88 0.15
CA GLY A 114 -13.72 -9.12 -0.49
C GLY A 114 -14.50 -7.84 -0.80
N VAL A 115 -15.62 -7.98 -1.50
CA VAL A 115 -16.52 -6.84 -1.85
C VAL A 115 -17.16 -6.27 -0.59
N GLU A 116 -17.51 -7.15 0.35
CA GLU A 116 -18.05 -6.83 1.66
C GLU A 116 -17.09 -6.02 2.55
N ASP A 117 -15.79 -6.06 2.25
CA ASP A 117 -14.79 -5.31 2.99
C ASP A 117 -14.68 -3.86 2.52
N ILE A 118 -15.21 -3.54 1.34
CA ILE A 118 -15.07 -2.21 0.73
C ILE A 118 -15.76 -1.18 1.62
N GLY A 119 -15.01 -0.16 2.04
CA GLY A 119 -15.54 0.92 2.87
C GLY A 119 -15.81 0.55 4.33
N LEU A 120 -15.47 -0.67 4.79
CA LEU A 120 -15.52 -0.99 6.23
C LEU A 120 -14.61 -0.10 7.09
N PHE A 121 -13.62 0.52 6.45
CA PHE A 121 -12.83 1.61 7.00
C PHE A 121 -12.39 2.55 5.87
N PHE A 122 -12.44 3.85 6.13
CA PHE A 122 -12.04 4.88 5.18
C PHE A 122 -11.56 6.12 5.94
N MET A 123 -10.80 6.96 5.24
CA MET A 123 -10.52 8.34 5.63
C MET A 123 -11.40 9.27 4.80
N GLU A 124 -11.76 10.42 5.36
CA GLU A 124 -12.69 11.37 4.74
C GLU A 124 -11.97 12.69 4.45
N ASP A 125 -12.12 13.17 3.22
CA ASP A 125 -11.69 14.50 2.83
C ASP A 125 -12.85 15.49 2.96
N ASN A 126 -12.99 16.06 4.16
CA ASN A 126 -14.04 17.02 4.47
C ASN A 126 -13.94 18.34 3.69
N LYS A 127 -12.82 18.60 3.01
CA LYS A 127 -12.59 19.85 2.25
C LYS A 127 -12.74 19.66 0.74
N GLU A 128 -12.97 18.43 0.28
CA GLU A 128 -13.07 18.07 -1.13
C GLU A 128 -11.86 18.57 -1.98
N GLU A 129 -10.67 18.54 -1.39
CA GLU A 129 -9.41 18.94 -2.01
C GLU A 129 -8.85 17.83 -2.94
N ILE A 130 -9.17 16.57 -2.66
CA ILE A 130 -8.69 15.39 -3.38
C ILE A 130 -9.77 14.89 -4.33
N LYS A 131 -9.59 15.14 -5.63
CA LYS A 131 -10.57 14.80 -6.69
C LYS A 131 -10.06 13.76 -7.68
N ASP A 132 -8.74 13.60 -7.75
CA ASP A 132 -8.04 12.73 -8.67
C ASP A 132 -6.65 12.37 -8.14
N PHE A 133 -5.88 11.62 -8.92
CA PHE A 133 -4.53 11.22 -8.58
C PHE A 133 -3.57 12.41 -8.39
N LEU A 134 -3.69 13.47 -9.19
CA LEU A 134 -2.77 14.60 -9.16
C LEU A 134 -2.99 15.46 -7.90
N SER A 135 -4.25 15.75 -7.59
CA SER A 135 -4.65 16.43 -6.35
C SER A 135 -4.30 15.63 -5.10
N LEU A 136 -4.40 14.29 -5.12
CA LEU A 136 -3.88 13.44 -4.03
C LEU A 136 -2.36 13.61 -3.89
N ARG A 137 -1.61 13.52 -4.99
CA ARG A 137 -0.15 13.66 -4.96
C ARG A 137 0.27 15.02 -4.41
N ASP A 138 -0.39 16.10 -4.85
CA ASP A 138 -0.10 17.45 -4.39
C ASP A 138 -0.52 17.65 -2.92
N PHE A 139 -1.63 17.03 -2.51
CA PHE A 139 -2.07 16.96 -1.12
C PHE A 139 -1.01 16.33 -0.22
N LEU A 140 -0.45 15.18 -0.61
CA LEU A 140 0.56 14.50 0.19
C LEU A 140 1.84 15.34 0.28
N LYS A 141 2.31 15.88 -0.84
CA LYS A 141 3.52 16.71 -0.89
C LYS A 141 3.46 17.93 0.02
N ARG A 142 2.34 18.66 0.06
CA ARG A 142 2.21 19.88 0.88
C ARG A 142 2.07 19.60 2.39
N ASN A 143 1.65 18.39 2.77
CA ASN A 143 1.45 18.01 4.18
C ASN A 143 2.62 17.21 4.76
N LYS A 144 3.67 16.94 3.96
CA LYS A 144 4.91 16.34 4.45
C LYS A 144 5.70 17.38 5.26
N GLN A 145 6.19 16.97 6.44
CA GLN A 145 6.93 17.81 7.40
C GLN A 145 8.43 17.55 7.34
#